data_AF-A0A355CDW7-F1
#
_entry.id   AF-A0A355CDW7-F1
#
_cell.length_a   1.000
_cell.length_b   1.000
_cell.length_c   1.000
_cell.angle_alpha   90.00
_cell.angle_beta   90.00
_cell.angle_gamma   90.00
#
_symmetry.space_group_name_H-M   'P 1'
#
loop_
_entity.id
_entity.type
_entity.pdbx_description
1 polymer ?
#
loop_
_entity_poly.entity_id
_entity_poly.type
_entity_poly.pdbx_seq_one_letter_code
_entity_poly.pdbx_strand_id
1 'polypeptide(L)'
;RRNLRVLLSTHNPALMDALPDAALGDVVFCYRDPQAGDSRLIRLGDMYDYPSLISQGPLGQLVTAGVVDRFVKSPHTPDERKQQALAWLSRWQEYGE
;
A
#
# COMPACT_ATOMS: atom_id res chain seq x y z
N ARG A 1 -27.72 -16.46 -14.14
CA ARG A 1 -26.52 -15.60 -13.97
C ARG A 1 -25.29 -16.44 -14.35
N ARG A 2 -24.39 -15.94 -15.21
CA ARG A 2 -23.12 -16.65 -15.52
C ARG A 2 -22.08 -16.28 -14.46
N ASN A 3 -21.37 -17.27 -13.91
CA ASN A 3 -20.35 -17.06 -12.88
C ASN A 3 -19.01 -16.72 -13.54
N LEU A 4 -18.89 -15.50 -14.06
CA LEU A 4 -17.71 -15.03 -14.78
C LEU A 4 -16.71 -14.41 -13.81
N ARG A 5 -15.44 -14.77 -13.97
CA ARG A 5 -14.31 -14.10 -13.32
C ARG A 5 -13.64 -13.20 -14.35
N VAL A 6 -13.51 -11.91 -14.03
CA VAL A 6 -12.93 -10.91 -14.93
C VAL A 6 -11.60 -10.45 -14.35
N LEU A 7 -10.57 -10.40 -15.19
CA LEU A 7 -9.29 -9.75 -14.89
C LEU A 7 -9.20 -8.48 -15.74
N LEU A 8 -8.96 -7.35 -15.09
CA LEU A 8 -8.79 -6.05 -15.75
C LEU A 8 -7.44 -5.46 -15.35
N SER A 9 -6.71 -4.92 -16.33
CA SER A 9 -5.53 -4.10 -16.10
C SER A 9 -5.83 -2.67 -16.48
N THR A 10 -5.46 -1.71 -15.63
CA THR A 10 -5.63 -0.28 -15.91
C THR A 10 -4.49 0.51 -15.32
N HIS A 11 -4.13 1.60 -15.99
CA HIS A 11 -3.31 2.67 -15.44
C HIS A 11 -4.12 3.96 -15.25
N ASN A 12 -5.43 3.94 -15.57
CA ASN A 12 -6.30 5.11 -15.49
C ASN A 12 -6.75 5.33 -14.04
N PRO A 13 -6.32 6.42 -13.37
CA PRO A 13 -6.68 6.70 -11.98
C PRO A 13 -8.19 6.84 -11.79
N ALA A 14 -8.91 7.42 -12.75
CA ALA A 14 -10.36 7.59 -12.65
C ALA A 14 -11.10 6.25 -12.59
N LEU A 15 -10.59 5.22 -13.29
CA LEU A 15 -11.17 3.88 -13.22
C LEU A 15 -10.83 3.18 -11.89
N MET A 16 -9.65 3.45 -11.33
CA MET A 16 -9.26 2.95 -10.02
C MET A 16 -10.12 3.56 -8.91
N ASP A 17 -10.42 4.87 -8.99
CA ASP A 17 -11.31 5.58 -8.06
C ASP A 17 -12.76 5.10 -8.13
N ALA A 18 -13.18 4.57 -9.28
CA ALA A 18 -14.52 4.04 -9.48
C ALA A 18 -14.68 2.57 -9.04
N LEU A 19 -13.62 1.92 -8.56
CA LEU A 19 -13.70 0.55 -8.06
C LEU A 19 -14.56 0.49 -6.79
N PRO A 20 -15.44 -0.51 -6.65
CA PRO A 20 -16.19 -0.71 -5.43
C PRO A 20 -15.26 -1.15 -4.29
N ASP A 21 -15.55 -0.73 -3.07
CA ASP A 21 -14.73 -1.02 -1.88
C ASP A 21 -14.41 -2.52 -1.70
N ALA A 22 -15.40 -3.38 -1.99
CA ALA A 22 -15.25 -4.83 -1.90
C ALA A 22 -14.21 -5.40 -2.87
N ALA A 23 -13.88 -4.70 -3.95
CA ALA A 23 -12.88 -5.12 -4.94
C ALA A 23 -11.49 -4.50 -4.69
N LEU A 24 -11.35 -3.50 -3.80
CA LEU A 24 -10.07 -2.83 -3.55
C LEU A 24 -9.01 -3.82 -3.02
N GLY A 25 -9.41 -4.77 -2.18
CA GLY A 25 -8.52 -5.81 -1.66
C GLY A 25 -8.07 -6.82 -2.71
N ASP A 26 -8.80 -6.94 -3.83
CA ASP A 26 -8.48 -7.82 -4.95
C ASP A 26 -7.53 -7.19 -5.98
N VAL A 27 -7.24 -5.89 -5.85
CA VAL A 27 -6.34 -5.18 -6.75
C VAL A 27 -4.92 -5.71 -6.60
N VAL A 28 -4.32 -6.10 -7.73
CA VAL A 28 -2.90 -6.45 -7.80
C VAL A 28 -2.13 -5.25 -8.33
N PHE A 29 -1.24 -4.70 -7.52
CA PHE A 29 -0.38 -3.59 -7.86
C PHE A 29 0.97 -4.09 -8.39
N CYS A 30 1.42 -3.51 -9.50
CA CYS A 30 2.72 -3.79 -10.09
C CYS A 30 3.67 -2.64 -9.78
N TYR A 31 4.82 -2.95 -9.19
CA TYR A 31 5.84 -1.95 -8.87
C TYR A 31 7.23 -2.50 -9.20
N ARG A 32 8.20 -1.59 -9.38
CA ARG A 32 9.60 -1.97 -9.60
C ARG A 32 10.30 -2.13 -8.27
N ASP A 33 10.92 -3.29 -8.04
CA ASP A 33 11.73 -3.53 -6.86
C ASP A 33 12.96 -2.61 -6.86
N PRO A 34 13.20 -1.84 -5.78
CA PRO A 34 14.31 -0.90 -5.73
C PRO A 34 15.68 -1.56 -5.59
N GLN A 35 15.76 -2.82 -5.13
CA GLN A 35 16.99 -3.58 -4.94
C GLN A 35 17.31 -4.49 -6.13
N ALA A 36 16.36 -5.35 -6.50
CA ALA A 36 16.53 -6.33 -7.58
C ALA A 36 16.27 -5.73 -8.97
N GLY A 37 15.50 -4.65 -9.05
CA GLY A 37 15.16 -3.98 -10.30
C GLY A 37 14.15 -4.75 -11.17
N ASP A 38 13.60 -5.86 -10.70
CA ASP A 38 12.52 -6.57 -11.37
C ASP A 38 11.16 -5.97 -11.05
N SER A 39 10.13 -6.34 -11.82
CA SER A 39 8.75 -5.97 -11.50
C SER A 39 8.15 -6.99 -10.55
N ARG A 40 7.57 -6.51 -9.45
CA ARG A 40 6.88 -7.32 -8.45
C ARG A 40 5.40 -7.01 -8.42
N LEU A 41 4.63 -8.03 -8.11
CA LEU A 41 3.18 -7.98 -8.00
C LEU A 41 2.80 -8.23 -6.55
N ILE A 42 1.94 -7.37 -6.01
CA ILE A 42 1.38 -7.54 -4.67
C ILE A 42 -0.11 -7.28 -4.73
N ARG A 43 -0.90 -8.15 -4.10
CA ARG A 43 -2.31 -7.89 -3.89
C ARG A 43 -2.44 -6.92 -2.71
N LEU A 44 -3.19 -5.84 -2.90
CA LEU A 44 -3.32 -4.80 -1.88
C LEU A 44 -3.85 -5.36 -0.55
N GLY A 45 -4.83 -6.27 -0.60
CA GLY A 45 -5.38 -6.91 0.61
C GLY A 45 -4.40 -7.78 1.39
N ASP A 46 -3.27 -8.18 0.79
CA ASP A 46 -2.24 -8.99 1.46
C ASP A 46 -1.19 -8.12 2.19
N MET A 47 -1.27 -6.79 2.07
CA MET A 47 -0.37 -5.84 2.74
C MET A 47 -0.73 -5.67 4.22
N TYR A 48 0.25 -5.73 5.12
CA TYR A 48 0.04 -5.49 6.55
C TYR A 48 -0.58 -4.13 6.86
N ASP A 49 -0.22 -3.11 6.08
CA ASP A 49 -0.67 -1.74 6.21
C ASP A 49 -1.80 -1.37 5.23
N TYR A 50 -2.44 -2.38 4.61
CA TYR A 50 -3.59 -2.20 3.73
C TYR A 50 -4.68 -1.29 4.34
N PRO A 51 -5.14 -1.50 5.60
CA PRO A 51 -6.16 -0.63 6.19
C PRO A 51 -5.73 0.84 6.26
N SER A 52 -4.45 1.10 6.57
CA SER A 52 -3.88 2.44 6.62
C SER A 52 -3.70 3.06 5.23
N LEU A 53 -3.49 2.24 4.20
CA LEU A 53 -3.41 2.72 2.82
C LEU A 53 -4.78 3.19 2.34
N ILE A 54 -5.81 2.35 2.43
CA ILE A 54 -7.15 2.66 1.89
C ILE A 54 -7.87 3.76 2.67
N SER A 55 -7.49 4.01 3.93
CA SER A 55 -8.06 5.11 4.71
C SER A 55 -7.59 6.50 4.27
N GLN A 56 -6.54 6.59 3.44
CA GLN A 56 -5.98 7.87 3.00
C GLN A 56 -6.74 8.52 1.83
N GLY A 57 -7.60 7.77 1.14
CA GLY A 57 -8.43 8.30 0.06
C GLY A 57 -8.62 7.34 -1.10
N PRO A 58 -9.18 7.84 -2.22
CA PRO A 58 -9.44 7.04 -3.42
C PRO A 58 -8.16 6.48 -4.05
N LEU A 59 -8.20 5.25 -4.55
CA LEU A 59 -7.03 4.51 -5.02
C LEU A 59 -6.26 5.22 -6.14
N GLY A 60 -6.96 5.77 -7.12
CA GLY A 60 -6.37 6.52 -8.23
C GLY A 60 -5.57 7.72 -7.73
N GLN A 61 -6.11 8.48 -6.77
CA GLN A 61 -5.38 9.58 -6.15
C GLN A 61 -4.12 9.10 -5.42
N LEU A 62 -4.21 8.00 -4.66
CA LEU A 62 -3.07 7.42 -3.95
C LEU A 62 -1.97 6.93 -4.90
N VAL A 63 -2.34 6.37 -6.05
CA VAL A 63 -1.40 5.95 -7.10
C VAL A 63 -0.74 7.17 -7.74
N THR A 64 -1.52 8.19 -8.12
CA THR A 64 -0.98 9.43 -8.71
C THR A 64 -0.05 10.18 -7.76
N ALA A 65 -0.35 10.19 -6.46
CA ALA A 65 0.49 10.79 -5.43
C ALA A 65 1.72 9.94 -5.02
N GLY A 66 1.89 8.74 -5.61
CA GLY A 66 2.98 7.82 -5.26
C GLY A 66 2.89 7.25 -3.84
N VAL A 67 1.72 7.32 -3.19
CA VAL A 67 1.51 6.79 -1.83
C VAL A 67 1.57 5.27 -1.87
N VAL A 68 0.85 4.62 -2.79
CA VAL A 68 0.84 3.17 -2.93
C VAL A 68 2.25 2.63 -3.16
N ASP A 69 3.02 3.28 -4.03
CA ASP A 69 4.40 2.90 -4.36
C ASP A 69 5.33 2.93 -3.12
N ARG A 70 5.19 3.94 -2.26
CA ARG A 70 5.95 4.02 -1.00
C ARG A 70 5.57 2.93 -0.01
N PHE A 71 4.27 2.61 0.11
CA PHE A 71 3.80 1.56 1.00
C PHE A 71 4.33 0.18 0.58
N VAL A 72 4.28 -0.14 -0.72
CA VAL A 72 4.75 -1.45 -1.22
C VAL A 72 6.27 -1.61 -1.19
N LYS A 73 7.03 -0.50 -1.30
CA LYS A 73 8.51 -0.53 -1.27
C LYS A 73 9.09 -0.46 0.13
N SER A 74 8.35 0.10 1.08
CA SER A 74 8.75 0.22 2.48
C SER A 74 7.73 -0.47 3.39
N PRO A 75 7.50 -1.79 3.21
CA PRO A 75 6.59 -2.52 4.08
C PRO A 75 7.18 -2.53 5.49
N HIS A 76 6.37 -2.11 6.46
CA HIS A 76 6.72 -2.23 7.87
C HIS A 76 5.73 -3.17 8.53
N THR A 77 6.24 -4.23 9.12
CA THR A 77 5.43 -5.07 10.00
C THR A 77 4.97 -4.25 11.22
N PRO A 78 3.85 -4.63 11.86
CA PRO A 78 3.40 -3.97 13.08
C PRO A 78 4.48 -3.92 14.17
N ASP A 79 5.30 -4.97 14.29
CA ASP A 79 6.40 -5.05 15.25
C ASP A 79 7.54 -4.07 14.94
N GLU A 80 7.93 -3.94 13.67
CA GLU A 80 8.93 -2.96 13.24
C GLU A 80 8.47 -1.52 13.49
N ARG A 81 7.18 -1.21 13.23
CA ARG A 81 6.63 0.12 13.55
C ARG A 81 6.67 0.40 15.05
N LYS A 82 6.33 -0.59 15.88
CA LYS A 82 6.39 -0.46 17.34
C LYS A 82 7.82 -0.22 17.81
N GLN A 83 8.78 -0.96 17.28
CA GLN A 83 10.20 -0.79 17.62
C GLN A 83 10.71 0.60 17.20
N GLN A 84 10.38 1.07 15.99
CA GLN A 84 10.73 2.42 15.53
C GLN A 84 10.12 3.51 16.41
N ALA A 85 8.85 3.36 16.81
CA ALA A 85 8.18 4.31 17.70
C ALA A 85 8.84 4.36 19.09
N LEU A 86 9.18 3.20 19.66
CA LEU A 86 9.92 3.12 20.93
C LEU A 86 11.31 3.76 20.82
N ALA A 87 12.05 3.44 19.76
CA ALA A 87 13.38 4.02 19.51
C ALA A 87 13.31 5.54 19.30
N TRP A 88 12.24 6.05 18.69
CA TRP A 88 11.98 7.48 18.61
C TRP A 88 11.76 8.07 20.00
N LEU A 89 10.86 7.51 20.82
CA LEU A 89 10.60 7.99 22.19
C LEU A 89 11.86 8.02 23.06
N SER A 90 12.69 6.98 23.02
CA SER A 90 13.93 6.90 23.79
C SER A 90 14.91 8.02 23.42
N ARG A 91 15.07 8.33 22.12
CA ARG A 91 15.93 9.44 21.69
C ARG A 91 15.47 10.80 22.24
N TRP A 92 14.15 11.04 22.33
CA TRP A 92 13.64 12.28 22.92
C TRP A 92 13.93 12.41 24.41
N GLN A 93 13.96 11.29 25.14
CA GLN A 93 14.33 11.29 26.56
C GLN A 93 15.82 11.61 26.74
N GLU A 94 16.69 11.16 25.84
CA GLU A 94 18.13 11.46 25.87
C GLU A 94 18.45 12.93 25.50
N TYR A 95 17.66 13.58 24.64
CA TYR A 95 17.83 15.00 24.29
C TYR A 95 17.19 15.97 25.29
N GLY A 96 16.38 15.46 26.23
CA GLY A 96 15.69 16.25 27.25
C GLY A 96 16.44 16.39 28.57
N GLU A 97 17.59 15.73 28.72
CA GLU A 97 18.56 15.84 29.82
C GLU A 97 19.79 16.67 29.37
#